data_AF-A0A7C3L340-F1
#
_entry.id   AF-A0A7C3L340-F1
#
_cell.length_a   1.000
_cell.length_b   1.000
_cell.length_c   1.000
_cell.angle_alpha   90.00
_cell.angle_beta   90.00
_cell.angle_gamma   90.00
#
_symmetry.space_group_name_H-M   'P 1'
#
loop_
_entity.id
_entity.type
_entity.pdbx_description
1 polymer ?
#
loop_
_entity_poly.entity_id
_entity_poly.type
_entity_poly.pdbx_seq_one_letter_code
_entity_poly.pdbx_strand_id
1 'polypeptide(L)'
;MTSPYDTYASPLASRNASREMLRLWSPRHKFNTWRRVWLAVAEAQHELTRDAPKPLVTADQVEELRAVVQRPGGITDEEMRAAERYERELRHDVMAHVHALGDSCPKAKGIIHLGLTSQDVVCNADFAVLASALDLVRTKAARLILALAEVAHRWRAIPTLGFTHYQPAQPVTVGRRLAMWASDLRLTLERLDGQHPFHGALVGSLWGILRPRGLRGATGTQASFLSLIGDGHRIDQLERAVLHRTLDGVLRSFRRNNVVPPGADSGYSCGI
;
A
#
# COMPACT_ATOMS: atom_id res chain seq x y z
N MET A 1 16.66 -32.73 4.45
CA MET A 1 15.88 -31.49 4.68
C MET A 1 15.96 -31.22 6.17
N THR A 2 16.47 -30.05 6.57
CA THR A 2 16.33 -29.57 7.94
C THR A 2 14.84 -29.43 8.24
N SER A 3 14.42 -29.93 9.40
CA SER A 3 13.05 -29.78 9.88
C SER A 3 12.66 -28.30 9.88
N PRO A 4 11.38 -27.93 9.68
CA PRO A 4 10.94 -26.55 9.91
C PRO A 4 11.21 -26.09 11.36
N TYR A 5 11.45 -27.01 12.29
CA TYR A 5 11.88 -26.72 13.68
C TYR A 5 13.38 -26.44 13.82
N ASP A 6 14.19 -26.73 12.80
CA ASP A 6 15.64 -26.54 12.82
C ASP A 6 16.04 -25.14 12.32
N THR A 7 15.08 -24.29 11.98
CA THR A 7 15.31 -22.93 11.47
C THR A 7 14.39 -21.92 12.14
N TYR A 8 14.78 -20.64 12.12
CA TYR A 8 13.99 -19.57 12.72
C TYR A 8 12.61 -19.44 12.06
N ALA A 9 11.56 -19.42 12.87
CA ALA A 9 10.22 -19.03 12.48
C ALA A 9 9.79 -17.80 13.29
N SER A 10 9.28 -16.77 12.61
CA SER A 10 8.78 -15.58 13.31
C SER A 10 7.52 -15.90 14.12
N PRO A 11 7.49 -15.68 15.45
CA PRO A 11 6.29 -15.88 16.27
C PRO A 11 5.15 -14.92 15.90
N LEU A 12 5.47 -13.79 15.25
CA LEU A 12 4.45 -12.93 14.66
C LEU A 12 3.68 -13.66 13.57
N ALA A 13 4.39 -14.41 12.71
CA ALA A 13 3.79 -15.15 11.61
C ALA A 13 3.16 -16.48 12.04
N SER A 14 3.81 -17.22 12.93
CA SER A 14 3.35 -18.56 13.31
C SER A 14 2.25 -18.58 14.38
N ARG A 15 2.08 -17.49 15.15
CA ARG A 15 1.18 -17.49 16.32
C ARG A 15 0.38 -16.22 16.55
N ASN A 16 1.00 -15.04 16.49
CA ASN A 16 0.39 -13.84 17.07
C ASN A 16 -0.48 -13.02 16.10
N ALA A 17 -0.05 -12.86 14.84
CA ALA A 17 -0.75 -12.00 13.90
C ALA A 17 -1.98 -12.67 13.29
N SER A 18 -2.98 -11.87 12.90
CA SER A 18 -4.19 -12.41 12.26
C SER A 18 -3.91 -12.83 10.82
N ARG A 19 -4.68 -13.80 10.32
CA ARG A 19 -4.52 -14.34 8.96
C ARG A 19 -4.62 -13.26 7.89
N GLU A 20 -5.46 -12.23 8.10
CA GLU A 20 -5.60 -11.10 7.17
C GLU A 20 -4.29 -10.31 7.04
N MET A 21 -3.64 -10.00 8.17
CA MET A 21 -2.36 -9.28 8.16
C MET A 21 -1.28 -10.13 7.48
N LEU A 22 -1.22 -11.41 7.79
CA LEU A 22 -0.24 -12.33 7.18
C LEU A 22 -0.44 -12.48 5.67
N ARG A 23 -1.68 -12.46 5.20
CA ARG A 23 -1.97 -12.49 3.76
C ARG A 23 -1.43 -11.25 3.04
N LEU A 24 -1.60 -10.05 3.61
CA LEU A 24 -1.07 -8.81 3.03
C LEU A 24 0.45 -8.84 2.87
N TRP A 25 1.17 -9.39 3.85
CA TRP A 25 2.63 -9.49 3.83
C TRP A 25 3.16 -10.78 3.18
N SER A 26 2.28 -11.60 2.60
CA SER A 26 2.70 -12.84 1.95
C SER A 26 3.44 -12.55 0.62
N PRO A 27 4.41 -13.39 0.22
CA PRO A 27 5.09 -13.24 -1.06
C PRO A 27 4.11 -13.18 -2.24
N ARG A 28 3.07 -14.03 -2.23
CA ARG A 28 2.04 -14.05 -3.27
C ARG A 28 1.32 -12.72 -3.39
N HIS A 29 0.93 -12.11 -2.26
CA HIS A 29 0.27 -10.82 -2.28
C HIS A 29 1.22 -9.72 -2.76
N LYS A 30 2.46 -9.67 -2.25
CA LYS A 30 3.50 -8.74 -2.70
C LYS A 30 3.66 -8.75 -4.22
N PHE A 31 3.90 -9.92 -4.81
CA PHE A 31 4.17 -10.05 -6.24
C PHE A 31 2.90 -9.87 -7.11
N ASN A 32 1.72 -10.20 -6.60
CA ASN A 32 0.47 -9.79 -7.26
C ASN A 32 0.31 -8.26 -7.27
N THR A 33 0.71 -7.57 -6.20
CA THR A 33 0.68 -6.10 -6.17
C THR A 33 1.68 -5.51 -7.18
N TRP A 34 2.86 -6.12 -7.38
CA TRP A 34 3.78 -5.72 -8.45
C TRP A 34 3.14 -5.86 -9.85
N ARG A 35 2.48 -7.00 -10.09
CA ARG A 35 1.70 -7.26 -11.31
C ARG A 35 0.61 -6.21 -11.55
N ARG A 36 -0.08 -5.76 -10.50
CA ARG A 36 -1.05 -4.66 -10.58
C ARG A 36 -0.41 -3.32 -10.93
N VAL A 37 0.78 -3.01 -10.40
CA VAL A 37 1.51 -1.79 -10.76
C VAL A 37 1.94 -1.84 -12.23
N TRP A 38 2.49 -2.95 -12.70
CA TRP A 38 2.85 -3.10 -14.13
C TRP A 38 1.64 -2.97 -15.05
N LEU A 39 0.51 -3.59 -14.68
CA LEU A 39 -0.74 -3.44 -15.43
C LEU A 39 -1.20 -1.97 -15.46
N ALA A 40 -1.21 -1.29 -14.32
CA ALA A 40 -1.59 0.12 -14.24
C ALA A 40 -0.73 1.02 -15.13
N VAL A 41 0.58 0.74 -15.20
CA VAL A 41 1.52 1.45 -16.08
C VAL A 41 1.23 1.15 -17.54
N ALA A 42 1.05 -0.11 -17.92
CA ALA A 42 0.75 -0.50 -19.29
C ALA A 42 -0.57 0.11 -19.78
N GLU A 43 -1.61 0.10 -18.94
CA GLU A 43 -2.91 0.73 -19.23
C GLU A 43 -2.76 2.24 -19.44
N ALA A 44 -2.03 2.92 -18.55
CA ALA A 44 -1.85 4.36 -18.64
C ALA A 44 -0.95 4.76 -19.84
N GLN A 45 0.09 3.98 -20.15
CA GLN A 45 0.92 4.18 -21.34
C GLN A 45 0.12 3.96 -22.63
N HIS A 46 -0.73 2.94 -22.67
CA HIS A 46 -1.62 2.70 -23.79
C HIS A 46 -2.58 3.88 -23.99
N GLU A 47 -3.31 4.28 -22.95
CA GLU A 47 -4.25 5.41 -23.03
C GLU A 47 -3.59 6.70 -23.49
N LEU A 48 -2.38 7.00 -22.98
CA LEU A 48 -1.64 8.20 -23.33
C LEU A 48 -1.15 8.20 -24.78
N THR A 49 -0.92 7.03 -25.39
CA THR A 49 -0.25 6.90 -26.69
C THR A 49 -1.06 6.20 -27.77
N ARG A 50 -2.30 5.78 -27.48
CA ARG A 50 -3.15 4.98 -28.40
C ARG A 50 -3.40 5.64 -29.75
N ASP A 51 -3.42 6.97 -29.81
CA ASP A 51 -3.69 7.74 -31.02
C ASP A 51 -2.39 8.09 -31.78
N ALA A 52 -1.22 7.71 -31.26
CA ALA A 52 0.06 7.91 -31.93
C ALA A 52 0.24 6.89 -33.08
N PRO A 53 0.96 7.23 -34.16
CA PRO A 53 1.22 6.31 -35.28
C PRO A 53 1.88 4.99 -34.85
N LYS A 54 2.67 5.03 -33.77
CA LYS A 54 3.28 3.87 -33.12
C LYS A 54 3.05 3.99 -31.61
N PRO A 55 1.97 3.40 -31.07
CA PRO A 55 1.72 3.45 -29.63
C PRO A 55 2.82 2.71 -28.86
N LEU A 56 3.13 3.18 -27.65
CA LEU A 56 4.13 2.52 -26.79
C LEU A 56 3.65 1.14 -26.33
N VAL A 57 2.35 1.02 -26.09
CA VAL A 57 1.67 -0.19 -25.65
C VAL A 57 0.39 -0.35 -26.45
N THR A 58 0.14 -1.54 -27.01
CA THR A 58 -1.08 -1.83 -27.78
C THR A 58 -2.21 -2.36 -26.89
N ALA A 59 -3.45 -2.26 -27.36
CA ALA A 59 -4.61 -2.79 -26.63
C ALA A 59 -4.46 -4.29 -26.37
N ASP A 60 -4.03 -5.08 -27.37
CA ASP A 60 -3.82 -6.53 -27.24
C ASP A 60 -2.82 -6.90 -26.14
N GLN A 61 -1.76 -6.09 -25.96
CA GLN A 61 -0.77 -6.29 -24.90
C GLN A 61 -1.39 -6.00 -23.52
N VAL A 62 -2.19 -4.94 -23.41
CA VAL A 62 -2.89 -4.61 -22.17
C VAL A 62 -3.90 -5.70 -21.81
N GLU A 63 -4.68 -6.19 -22.77
CA GLU A 63 -5.70 -7.22 -22.52
C GLU A 63 -5.07 -8.55 -22.07
N GLU A 64 -3.98 -8.99 -22.72
CA GLU A 64 -3.26 -10.20 -22.30
C GLU A 64 -2.71 -10.06 -20.88
N LEU A 65 -2.05 -8.94 -20.60
CA LEU A 65 -1.51 -8.65 -19.26
C LEU A 65 -2.63 -8.59 -18.22
N ARG A 66 -3.75 -7.92 -18.53
CA ARG A 66 -4.91 -7.80 -17.65
C ARG A 66 -5.50 -9.17 -17.34
N ALA A 67 -5.70 -10.02 -18.34
CA ALA A 67 -6.24 -11.36 -18.16
C ALA A 67 -5.38 -12.19 -17.19
N VAL A 68 -4.04 -12.11 -17.30
CA VAL A 68 -3.12 -12.82 -16.40
C VAL A 68 -3.10 -12.21 -14.99
N VAL A 69 -3.07 -10.88 -14.88
CA VAL A 69 -2.97 -10.15 -13.59
C VAL A 69 -4.26 -10.28 -12.79
N GLN A 70 -5.43 -10.23 -13.44
CA GLN A 70 -6.74 -10.22 -12.81
C GLN A 70 -7.38 -11.62 -12.70
N ARG A 71 -6.69 -12.67 -13.14
CA ARG A 71 -7.25 -14.02 -13.06
C ARG A 71 -7.60 -14.41 -11.62
N PRO A 72 -8.63 -15.25 -11.42
CA PRO A 72 -8.95 -15.78 -10.10
C PRO A 72 -7.75 -16.46 -9.45
N GLY A 73 -7.44 -16.08 -8.20
CA GLY A 73 -6.29 -16.59 -7.45
C GLY A 73 -4.96 -15.86 -7.70
N GLY A 74 -4.87 -14.99 -8.72
CA GLY A 74 -3.66 -14.24 -9.05
C GLY A 74 -2.50 -15.15 -9.48
N ILE A 75 -1.25 -14.77 -9.17
CA ILE A 75 -0.02 -15.52 -9.47
C ILE A 75 -0.11 -16.99 -9.02
N THR A 76 0.30 -17.94 -9.87
CA THR A 76 0.23 -19.39 -9.62
C THR A 76 1.52 -19.89 -8.95
N ASP A 77 1.49 -21.10 -8.41
CA ASP A 77 2.66 -21.74 -7.81
C ASP A 77 3.75 -22.04 -8.85
N GLU A 78 3.35 -22.27 -10.10
CA GLU A 78 4.28 -22.47 -11.20
C GLU A 78 5.02 -21.19 -11.55
N GLU A 79 4.33 -20.06 -11.65
CA GLU A 79 4.95 -18.77 -11.90
C GLU A 79 5.81 -18.30 -10.72
N MET A 80 5.42 -18.58 -9.47
CA MET A 80 6.27 -18.34 -8.30
C MET A 80 7.58 -19.13 -8.41
N ARG A 81 7.51 -20.42 -8.75
CA ARG A 81 8.70 -21.25 -8.98
C ARG A 81 9.52 -20.78 -10.19
N ALA A 82 8.88 -20.26 -11.24
CA ALA A 82 9.57 -19.66 -12.38
C ALA A 82 10.35 -18.41 -11.97
N ALA A 83 9.75 -17.52 -11.17
CA ALA A 83 10.43 -16.36 -10.62
C ALA A 83 11.62 -16.77 -9.73
N GLU A 84 11.49 -17.78 -8.87
CA GLU A 84 12.61 -18.26 -8.06
C GLU A 84 13.77 -18.84 -8.92
N ARG A 85 13.47 -19.46 -10.07
CA ARG A 85 14.52 -19.90 -11.02
C ARG A 85 15.24 -18.69 -11.61
N TYR A 86 14.48 -17.73 -12.15
CA TYR A 86 15.06 -16.51 -12.69
C TYR A 86 15.84 -15.70 -11.65
N GLU A 87 15.40 -15.65 -10.40
CA GLU A 87 16.11 -14.93 -9.34
C GLU A 87 17.47 -15.58 -9.04
N ARG A 88 17.57 -16.91 -9.09
CA ARG A 88 18.85 -17.63 -8.95
C ARG A 88 19.82 -17.31 -10.08
N GLU A 89 19.31 -17.13 -11.30
CA GLU A 89 20.11 -16.83 -12.49
C GLU A 89 20.51 -15.35 -12.55
N LEU A 90 19.54 -14.45 -12.38
CA LEU A 90 19.70 -13.01 -12.56
C LEU A 90 20.21 -12.28 -11.32
N ARG A 91 20.07 -12.90 -10.14
CA ARG A 91 20.36 -12.28 -8.83
C ARG A 91 19.60 -10.97 -8.62
N HIS A 92 18.40 -10.89 -9.19
CA HIS A 92 17.54 -9.72 -9.12
C HIS A 92 16.05 -10.13 -9.12
N ASP A 93 15.35 -9.87 -8.02
CA ASP A 93 13.97 -10.28 -7.77
C ASP A 93 12.94 -9.61 -8.71
N VAL A 94 13.01 -8.29 -8.88
CA VAL A 94 12.10 -7.56 -9.80
C VAL A 94 12.24 -8.10 -11.22
N MET A 95 13.47 -8.21 -11.73
CA MET A 95 13.69 -8.74 -13.08
C MET A 95 13.25 -10.20 -13.20
N ALA A 96 13.47 -11.02 -12.17
CA ALA A 96 12.97 -12.39 -12.16
C ALA A 96 11.45 -12.46 -12.30
N HIS A 97 10.72 -11.58 -11.61
CA HIS A 97 9.27 -11.47 -11.75
C HIS A 97 8.81 -10.85 -13.08
N VAL A 98 9.60 -9.96 -13.69
CA VAL A 98 9.37 -9.47 -15.06
C VAL A 98 9.44 -10.62 -16.05
N HIS A 99 10.49 -11.45 -15.98
CA HIS A 99 10.65 -12.62 -16.86
C HIS A 99 9.53 -13.65 -16.65
N ALA A 100 9.24 -14.01 -15.39
CA ALA A 100 8.18 -14.97 -15.08
C ALA A 100 6.78 -14.51 -15.53
N LEU A 101 6.48 -13.21 -15.41
CA LEU A 101 5.24 -12.64 -15.94
C LEU A 101 5.24 -12.61 -17.48
N GLY A 102 6.37 -12.27 -18.09
CA GLY A 102 6.54 -12.25 -19.54
C GLY A 102 6.35 -13.61 -20.20
N ASP A 103 6.72 -14.70 -19.54
CA ASP A 103 6.44 -16.06 -20.04
C ASP A 103 4.95 -16.39 -20.07
N SER A 104 4.18 -15.78 -19.16
CA SER A 104 2.72 -15.90 -19.13
C SER A 104 2.02 -14.92 -20.08
N CYS A 105 2.72 -13.89 -20.55
CA CYS A 105 2.19 -12.85 -21.43
C CYS A 105 3.11 -12.62 -22.64
N PRO A 106 3.19 -13.54 -23.62
CA PRO A 106 4.11 -13.43 -24.75
C PRO A 106 3.97 -12.15 -25.57
N LYS A 107 2.74 -11.63 -25.76
CA LYS A 107 2.50 -10.38 -26.49
C LYS A 107 2.96 -9.17 -25.65
N ALA A 108 2.68 -9.20 -24.36
CA ALA A 108 3.01 -8.12 -23.42
C ALA A 108 4.47 -8.17 -22.93
N LYS A 109 5.22 -9.25 -23.17
CA LYS A 109 6.57 -9.47 -22.64
C LYS A 109 7.52 -8.29 -22.82
N GLY A 110 7.48 -7.65 -24.00
CA GLY A 110 8.34 -6.51 -24.33
C GLY A 110 7.94 -5.18 -23.68
N ILE A 111 6.72 -5.05 -23.14
CA ILE A 111 6.23 -3.81 -22.51
C ILE A 111 6.21 -3.88 -20.98
N ILE A 112 6.41 -5.07 -20.40
CA ILE A 112 6.51 -5.21 -18.95
C ILE A 112 7.75 -4.45 -18.48
N HIS A 113 7.56 -3.55 -17.51
CA HIS A 113 8.61 -2.70 -16.94
C HIS A 113 9.13 -1.57 -17.86
N LEU A 114 8.45 -1.28 -18.97
CA LEU A 114 8.87 -0.24 -19.92
C LEU A 114 8.95 1.16 -19.27
N GLY A 115 10.17 1.73 -19.26
CA GLY A 115 10.46 3.06 -18.72
C GLY A 115 10.62 3.12 -17.19
N LEU A 116 10.34 2.02 -16.49
CA LEU A 116 10.37 1.93 -15.03
C LEU A 116 11.77 1.59 -14.51
N THR A 117 12.01 1.90 -13.23
CA THR A 117 13.02 1.22 -12.41
C THR A 117 12.36 0.28 -11.40
N SER A 118 13.12 -0.65 -10.83
CA SER A 118 12.70 -1.55 -9.74
C SER A 118 11.96 -0.82 -8.63
N GLN A 119 12.46 0.35 -8.21
CA GLN A 119 11.85 1.12 -7.12
C GLN A 119 10.49 1.75 -7.48
N ASP A 120 10.22 2.01 -8.77
CA ASP A 120 8.89 2.47 -9.20
C ASP A 120 7.83 1.37 -9.00
N VAL A 121 8.22 0.10 -9.03
CA VAL A 121 7.31 -1.03 -8.75
C VAL A 121 7.27 -1.32 -7.26
N VAL A 122 8.44 -1.51 -6.64
CA VAL A 122 8.55 -1.93 -5.24
C VAL A 122 7.94 -0.91 -4.30
N CYS A 123 8.31 0.38 -4.38
CA CYS A 123 7.81 1.37 -3.43
C CYS A 123 6.29 1.61 -3.55
N ASN A 124 5.74 1.60 -4.78
CA ASN A 124 4.30 1.79 -4.96
C ASN A 124 3.51 0.56 -4.48
N ALA A 125 4.05 -0.65 -4.66
CA ALA A 125 3.44 -1.86 -4.13
C ALA A 125 3.52 -1.93 -2.60
N ASP A 126 4.68 -1.62 -2.01
CA ASP A 126 4.86 -1.57 -0.55
C ASP A 126 3.94 -0.51 0.06
N PHE A 127 3.78 0.65 -0.59
CA PHE A 127 2.81 1.65 -0.18
C PHE A 127 1.38 1.09 -0.14
N ALA A 128 0.95 0.36 -1.18
CA ALA A 128 -0.37 -0.24 -1.22
C ALA A 128 -0.59 -1.30 -0.12
N VAL A 129 0.44 -2.11 0.17
CA VAL A 129 0.42 -3.09 1.26
C VAL A 129 0.37 -2.40 2.62
N LEU A 130 1.20 -1.37 2.84
CA LEU A 130 1.22 -0.56 4.06
C LEU A 130 -0.13 0.10 4.32
N ALA A 131 -0.73 0.70 3.30
CA ALA A 131 -2.05 1.32 3.40
C ALA A 131 -3.13 0.28 3.81
N SER A 132 -3.12 -0.90 3.19
CA SER A 132 -4.04 -1.99 3.52
C SER A 132 -3.83 -2.53 4.94
N ALA A 133 -2.57 -2.69 5.36
CA ALA A 133 -2.20 -3.16 6.69
C ALA A 133 -2.63 -2.15 7.77
N LEU A 134 -2.47 -0.86 7.49
CA LEU A 134 -2.89 0.20 8.39
C LEU A 134 -4.42 0.25 8.55
N ASP A 135 -5.18 0.03 7.48
CA ASP A 135 -6.64 -0.04 7.55
C ASP A 135 -7.13 -1.17 8.49
N LEU A 136 -6.43 -2.33 8.49
CA LEU A 136 -6.68 -3.40 9.45
C LEU A 136 -6.40 -2.97 10.90
N VAL A 137 -5.29 -2.24 11.13
CA VAL A 137 -4.93 -1.72 12.45
C VAL A 137 -5.95 -0.71 12.95
N ARG A 138 -6.35 0.24 12.09
CA ARG A 138 -7.38 1.26 12.38
C ARG A 138 -8.70 0.61 12.78
N THR A 139 -9.15 -0.38 12.01
CA THR A 139 -10.39 -1.12 12.30
C THR A 139 -10.33 -1.80 13.68
N LYS A 140 -9.20 -2.43 14.02
CA LYS A 140 -9.01 -3.06 15.34
C LYS A 140 -8.92 -2.03 16.47
N ALA A 141 -8.24 -0.90 16.26
CA ALA A 141 -8.16 0.19 17.22
C ALA A 141 -9.53 0.79 17.52
N ALA A 142 -10.35 1.06 16.49
CA ALA A 142 -11.71 1.55 16.65
C ALA A 142 -12.58 0.59 17.48
N ARG A 143 -12.49 -0.72 17.21
CA ARG A 143 -13.20 -1.75 17.99
C ARG A 143 -12.77 -1.77 19.45
N LEU A 144 -11.47 -1.63 19.72
CA LEU A 144 -10.94 -1.58 21.09
C LEU A 144 -11.43 -0.33 21.84
N ILE A 145 -11.44 0.83 21.19
CA ILE A 145 -11.97 2.07 21.76
C ILE A 145 -13.44 1.90 22.15
N LEU A 146 -14.26 1.33 21.25
CA LEU A 146 -15.67 1.08 21.52
C LEU A 146 -15.88 0.09 22.67
N ALA A 147 -15.10 -1.00 22.72
CA ALA A 147 -15.17 -1.98 23.81
C ALA A 147 -14.81 -1.34 25.16
N LEU A 148 -13.74 -0.54 25.21
CA LEU A 148 -13.36 0.21 26.42
C LEU A 148 -14.42 1.22 26.82
N ALA A 149 -15.03 1.92 25.86
CA ALA A 149 -16.09 2.88 26.11
C ALA A 149 -17.34 2.22 26.71
N GLU A 150 -17.70 1.02 26.22
CA GLU A 150 -18.83 0.26 26.74
C GLU A 150 -18.60 -0.16 28.21
N VAL A 151 -17.42 -0.72 28.52
CA VAL A 151 -17.07 -1.12 29.89
C VAL A 151 -16.95 0.11 30.79
N ALA A 152 -16.37 1.21 30.28
CA ALA A 152 -16.28 2.48 31.01
C ALA A 152 -17.68 3.00 31.39
N HIS A 153 -18.64 2.95 30.46
CA HIS A 153 -20.02 3.36 30.71
C HIS A 153 -20.72 2.45 31.73
N ARG A 154 -20.52 1.13 31.62
CA ARG A 154 -21.07 0.13 32.54
C ARG A 154 -20.59 0.34 33.97
N TRP A 155 -19.31 0.70 34.15
CA TRP A 155 -18.67 0.87 35.45
C TRP A 155 -18.47 2.33 35.87
N ARG A 156 -19.23 3.25 35.26
CA ARG A 156 -19.11 4.70 35.48
C ARG A 156 -19.31 5.13 36.94
N ALA A 157 -20.09 4.36 37.71
CA ALA A 157 -20.44 4.65 39.10
C ALA A 157 -19.73 3.76 40.14
N ILE A 158 -18.84 2.84 39.71
CA ILE A 158 -18.11 1.97 40.64
C ILE A 158 -16.93 2.75 41.23
N PRO A 159 -16.94 3.10 42.53
CA PRO A 159 -15.85 3.84 43.16
C PRO A 159 -14.58 2.98 43.23
N THR A 160 -13.42 3.60 43.09
CA THR A 160 -12.12 2.97 43.32
C THR A 160 -11.12 4.01 43.80
N LEU A 161 -10.10 3.57 44.56
CA LEU A 161 -8.98 4.42 44.95
C LEU A 161 -8.23 4.93 43.70
N GLY A 162 -7.97 6.24 43.67
CA GLY A 162 -7.10 6.87 42.67
C GLY A 162 -5.63 6.69 43.03
N PHE A 163 -4.75 6.76 42.04
CA PHE A 163 -3.31 6.63 42.26
C PHE A 163 -2.52 7.69 41.48
N THR A 164 -1.66 8.43 42.18
CA THR A 164 -0.60 9.28 41.60
C THR A 164 0.73 8.81 42.20
N HIS A 165 1.79 8.68 41.39
CA HIS A 165 3.04 8.03 41.81
C HIS A 165 2.84 6.60 42.40
N TYR A 166 1.77 5.90 41.99
CA TYR A 166 1.29 4.67 42.60
C TYR A 166 1.01 4.75 44.13
N GLN A 167 0.83 5.95 44.66
CA GLN A 167 0.37 6.20 46.03
C GLN A 167 -1.13 6.53 46.05
N PRO A 168 -1.85 6.17 47.13
CA PRO A 168 -3.26 6.53 47.31
C PRO A 168 -3.52 8.03 47.11
N ALA A 169 -4.49 8.35 46.25
CA ALA A 169 -4.97 9.70 45.99
C ALA A 169 -6.50 9.77 46.18
N GLN A 170 -7.12 10.91 45.82
CA GLN A 170 -8.56 11.07 45.91
C GLN A 170 -9.31 9.99 45.10
N PRO A 171 -10.52 9.56 45.54
CA PRO A 171 -11.29 8.56 44.83
C PRO A 171 -11.64 8.94 43.39
N VAL A 172 -11.70 7.94 42.51
CA VAL A 172 -12.23 8.03 41.14
C VAL A 172 -13.24 6.90 40.93
N THR A 173 -13.73 6.71 39.70
CA THR A 173 -14.50 5.51 39.34
C THR A 173 -13.72 4.62 38.39
N VAL A 174 -14.01 3.31 38.42
CA VAL A 174 -13.40 2.35 37.50
C VAL A 174 -13.69 2.76 36.05
N GLY A 175 -14.92 3.21 35.76
CA GLY A 175 -15.29 3.74 34.46
C GLY A 175 -14.49 4.98 34.04
N ARG A 176 -14.21 5.92 34.96
CA ARG A 176 -13.36 7.09 34.66
C ARG A 176 -11.94 6.69 34.26
N ARG A 177 -11.37 5.66 34.89
CA ARG A 177 -10.04 5.12 34.54
C ARG A 177 -10.03 4.50 33.13
N LEU A 178 -11.03 3.68 32.81
CA LEU A 178 -11.17 3.07 31.49
C LEU A 178 -11.39 4.11 30.38
N ALA A 179 -12.19 5.15 30.64
CA ALA A 179 -12.43 6.24 29.70
C ALA A 179 -11.14 7.00 29.36
N MET A 180 -10.21 7.12 30.32
CA MET A 180 -8.89 7.70 30.08
C MET A 180 -8.08 6.87 29.07
N TRP A 181 -8.01 5.54 29.25
CA TRP A 181 -7.33 4.66 28.29
C TRP A 181 -7.97 4.70 26.90
N ALA A 182 -9.30 4.74 26.82
CA ALA A 182 -10.02 4.87 25.55
C ALA A 182 -9.70 6.22 24.86
N SER A 183 -9.54 7.30 25.62
CA SER A 183 -9.17 8.61 25.09
C SER A 183 -7.78 8.62 24.46
N ASP A 184 -6.78 7.98 25.08
CA ASP A 184 -5.43 7.92 24.52
C ASP A 184 -5.39 7.13 23.20
N LEU A 185 -6.15 6.04 23.12
CA LEU A 185 -6.31 5.26 21.89
C LEU A 185 -7.04 6.05 20.80
N ARG A 186 -8.08 6.81 21.16
CA ARG A 186 -8.78 7.70 20.22
C ARG A 186 -7.84 8.75 19.64
N LEU A 187 -7.03 9.42 20.47
CA LEU A 187 -6.03 10.39 20.00
C LEU A 187 -5.02 9.73 19.05
N THR A 188 -4.61 8.50 19.34
CA THR A 188 -3.74 7.72 18.45
C THR A 188 -4.42 7.46 17.10
N LEU A 189 -5.69 7.06 17.10
CA LEU A 189 -6.45 6.83 15.88
C LEU A 189 -6.66 8.12 15.07
N GLU A 190 -6.95 9.25 15.71
CA GLU A 190 -7.09 10.56 15.05
C GLU A 190 -5.79 11.01 14.37
N ARG A 191 -4.64 10.72 14.99
CA ARG A 191 -3.34 10.93 14.33
C ARG A 191 -3.16 10.00 13.15
N LEU A 192 -3.57 8.74 13.28
CA LEU A 192 -3.54 7.80 12.16
C LEU A 192 -4.43 8.27 11.01
N ASP A 193 -5.57 8.89 11.28
CA ASP A 193 -6.50 9.36 10.25
C ASP A 193 -6.17 10.77 9.74
N GLY A 194 -5.18 11.44 10.35
CA GLY A 194 -4.79 12.79 9.97
C GLY A 194 -5.81 13.87 10.33
N GLN A 195 -6.72 13.58 11.27
CA GLN A 195 -7.81 14.47 11.68
C GLN A 195 -7.46 15.33 12.91
N HIS A 196 -6.24 15.21 13.45
CA HIS A 196 -5.84 15.92 14.65
C HIS A 196 -5.53 17.42 14.35
N PRO A 197 -6.15 18.38 15.07
CA PRO A 197 -6.09 19.82 14.71
C PRO A 197 -4.69 20.45 14.71
N PHE A 198 -3.73 19.87 15.44
CA PHE A 198 -2.32 20.31 15.44
C PHE A 198 -1.45 19.68 14.33
N HIS A 199 -1.99 18.80 13.47
CA HIS A 199 -1.24 18.11 12.39
C HIS A 199 -1.25 18.87 11.05
N GLY A 200 -1.94 20.01 10.93
CA GLY A 200 -2.10 20.71 9.66
C GLY A 200 -0.86 21.41 9.09
N ALA A 201 0.21 21.64 9.86
CA ALA A 201 1.29 22.55 9.44
C ALA A 201 2.74 22.07 9.60
N LEU A 202 3.03 21.06 10.43
CA LEU A 202 4.43 20.64 10.71
C LEU A 202 4.68 19.14 10.59
N VAL A 203 3.67 18.29 10.75
CA VAL A 203 3.76 16.84 10.59
C VAL A 203 2.42 16.39 10.04
N GLY A 204 2.34 16.23 8.72
CA GLY A 204 1.09 16.06 8.00
C GLY A 204 0.30 14.82 8.43
N SER A 205 -0.96 14.74 7.98
CA SER A 205 -1.77 13.53 8.01
C SER A 205 -0.99 12.29 7.54
N LEU A 206 -1.48 11.08 7.76
CA LEU A 206 -0.81 9.90 7.21
C LEU A 206 -0.69 9.92 5.67
N TRP A 207 -1.45 10.78 4.97
CA TRP A 207 -1.22 11.12 3.55
C TRP A 207 -0.30 12.35 3.35
N GLY A 208 -0.17 13.23 4.35
CA GLY A 208 0.93 14.19 4.45
C GLY A 208 2.31 13.54 4.71
N ILE A 209 2.35 12.36 5.35
CA ILE A 209 3.55 11.56 5.65
C ILE A 209 3.79 10.44 4.62
N LEU A 210 2.79 9.58 4.36
CA LEU A 210 2.88 8.56 3.31
C LEU A 210 2.39 9.16 2.00
N ARG A 211 3.36 9.55 1.18
CA ARG A 211 3.12 9.88 -0.23
C ARG A 211 3.56 8.70 -1.08
N PRO A 212 2.75 8.28 -2.07
CA PRO A 212 3.21 7.28 -3.00
C PRO A 212 4.44 7.82 -3.74
N ARG A 213 5.38 6.93 -4.07
CA ARG A 213 6.59 7.31 -4.80
C ARG A 213 6.24 7.97 -6.14
N GLY A 214 5.24 7.42 -6.82
CA GLY A 214 4.97 7.74 -8.22
C GLY A 214 5.97 7.05 -9.15
N LEU A 215 6.13 7.62 -10.34
CA LEU A 215 7.05 7.20 -11.39
C LEU A 215 8.22 8.17 -11.39
N ARG A 216 9.37 7.74 -10.88
CA ARG A 216 10.52 8.64 -10.69
C ARG A 216 11.73 8.25 -11.54
N GLY A 217 11.73 7.04 -12.09
CA GLY A 217 12.90 6.50 -12.77
C GLY A 217 14.05 6.26 -11.81
N ALA A 218 15.24 5.97 -12.35
CA ALA A 218 16.39 5.53 -11.57
C ALA A 218 16.84 6.56 -10.51
N THR A 219 16.87 7.85 -10.86
CA THR A 219 17.46 8.93 -10.05
C THR A 219 16.48 10.03 -9.65
N GLY A 220 15.17 9.85 -9.89
CA GLY A 220 14.18 10.87 -9.56
C GLY A 220 13.85 11.85 -10.68
N THR A 221 14.60 11.84 -11.78
CA THR A 221 14.47 12.81 -12.87
C THR A 221 13.44 12.45 -13.93
N GLN A 222 12.84 11.26 -13.86
CA GLN A 222 11.93 10.73 -14.88
C GLN A 222 12.53 10.67 -16.30
N ALA A 223 13.85 10.70 -16.45
CA ALA A 223 14.53 10.78 -17.74
C ALA A 223 14.16 9.63 -18.71
N SER A 224 13.94 8.42 -18.19
CA SER A 224 13.47 7.27 -18.99
C SER A 224 12.08 7.52 -19.59
N PHE A 225 11.16 8.08 -18.81
CA PHE A 225 9.82 8.43 -19.27
C PHE A 225 9.86 9.60 -20.25
N LEU A 226 10.71 10.60 -20.01
CA LEU A 226 10.91 11.72 -20.93
C LEU A 226 11.46 11.24 -22.28
N SER A 227 12.39 10.27 -22.29
CA SER A 227 12.87 9.67 -23.52
C SER A 227 11.79 8.89 -24.29
N LEU A 228 10.77 8.36 -23.61
CA LEU A 228 9.69 7.59 -24.23
C LEU A 228 8.54 8.48 -24.72
N ILE A 229 8.23 9.55 -23.97
CA ILE A 229 7.01 10.36 -24.16
C ILE A 229 7.33 11.73 -24.77
N GLY A 230 8.51 12.28 -24.50
CA GLY A 230 8.98 13.57 -25.03
C GLY A 230 8.39 14.82 -24.36
N ASP A 231 7.44 14.67 -23.43
CA ASP A 231 6.70 15.79 -22.83
C ASP A 231 6.47 15.57 -21.33
N GLY A 232 7.00 16.48 -20.51
CA GLY A 232 6.88 16.44 -19.05
C GLY A 232 5.44 16.48 -18.53
N HIS A 233 4.57 17.29 -19.14
CA HIS A 233 3.17 17.39 -18.69
C HIS A 233 2.41 16.07 -18.93
N ARG A 234 2.76 15.36 -20.01
CA ARG A 234 2.21 14.02 -20.30
C ARG A 234 2.76 12.95 -19.35
N ILE A 235 3.97 13.10 -18.84
CA ILE A 235 4.51 12.24 -17.78
C ILE A 235 3.74 12.45 -16.47
N ASP A 236 3.39 13.69 -16.13
CA ASP A 236 2.56 13.98 -14.95
C ASP A 236 1.14 13.40 -15.08
N GLN A 237 0.58 13.39 -16.29
CA GLN A 237 -0.68 12.70 -16.57
C GLN A 237 -0.55 11.18 -16.39
N LEU A 238 0.52 10.59 -16.93
CA LEU A 238 0.83 9.17 -16.76
C LEU A 238 0.93 8.80 -15.28
N GLU A 239 1.74 9.54 -14.51
CA GLU A 239 1.95 9.28 -13.08
C GLU A 239 0.62 9.32 -12.32
N ARG A 240 -0.20 10.36 -12.53
CA ARG A 240 -1.53 10.47 -11.91
C ARG A 240 -2.43 9.28 -12.24
N ALA A 241 -2.46 8.90 -13.52
CA ALA A 241 -3.26 7.79 -14.01
C ALA A 241 -2.82 6.44 -13.41
N VAL A 242 -1.51 6.23 -13.26
CA VAL A 242 -0.94 5.02 -12.63
C VAL A 242 -1.24 4.97 -11.14
N LEU A 243 -1.06 6.09 -10.43
CA LEU A 243 -1.36 6.16 -9.00
C LEU A 243 -2.83 5.91 -8.71
N HIS A 244 -3.74 6.50 -9.50
CA HIS A 244 -5.16 6.26 -9.35
C HIS A 244 -5.50 4.77 -9.50
N ARG A 245 -5.01 4.10 -10.55
CA ARG A 245 -5.25 2.65 -10.78
C ARG A 245 -4.61 1.75 -9.72
N THR A 246 -3.39 2.06 -9.31
CA THR A 246 -2.66 1.26 -8.31
C THR A 246 -3.36 1.29 -6.95
N LEU A 247 -3.91 2.46 -6.59
CA LEU A 247 -4.59 2.68 -5.31
C LEU A 247 -6.08 2.38 -5.36
N ASP A 248 -6.64 2.17 -6.55
CA ASP A 248 -8.03 1.77 -6.69
C ASP A 248 -8.29 0.44 -5.97
N GLY A 249 -9.37 0.39 -5.19
CA GLY A 249 -9.71 -0.74 -4.32
C GLY A 249 -8.92 -0.86 -3.01
N VAL A 250 -7.70 -0.30 -2.89
CA VAL A 250 -6.98 -0.17 -1.60
C VAL A 250 -7.68 0.85 -0.70
N LEU A 251 -8.34 1.84 -1.32
CA LEU A 251 -8.97 3.00 -0.72
C LEU A 251 -10.50 2.84 -0.51
N ARG A 252 -11.03 1.62 -0.33
CA ARG A 252 -12.50 1.44 -0.14
C ARG A 252 -13.03 2.06 1.16
N SER A 253 -12.21 2.28 2.18
CA SER A 253 -12.56 3.08 3.38
C SER A 253 -12.49 4.60 3.15
N PHE A 254 -11.89 5.05 2.04
CA PHE A 254 -11.49 6.43 1.77
C PHE A 254 -12.59 7.32 1.17
N ARG A 255 -13.53 6.74 0.40
CA ARG A 255 -14.68 7.49 -0.16
C ARG A 255 -15.61 8.07 0.92
N ARG A 256 -15.45 7.71 2.19
CA ARG A 256 -16.20 8.30 3.32
C ARG A 256 -15.57 9.59 3.88
N ASN A 257 -14.31 9.90 3.60
CA ASN A 257 -13.55 10.93 4.33
C ASN A 257 -13.01 12.11 3.48
N ASN A 258 -13.55 12.38 2.28
CA ASN A 258 -13.23 13.58 1.48
C ASN A 258 -11.72 13.92 1.36
N VAL A 259 -10.87 12.91 1.15
CA VAL A 259 -9.46 13.18 0.84
C VAL A 259 -9.32 13.36 -0.66
N VAL A 260 -8.97 14.58 -1.05
CA VAL A 260 -8.65 14.96 -2.42
C VAL A 260 -7.35 14.25 -2.84
N PRO A 261 -7.34 13.47 -3.93
CA PRO A 261 -6.10 12.91 -4.46
C PRO A 261 -5.13 14.03 -4.84
N PRO A 262 -3.80 13.79 -4.85
CA PRO A 262 -2.83 14.79 -5.28
C PRO A 262 -3.23 15.38 -6.64
N GLY A 263 -3.32 16.71 -6.71
CA GLY A 263 -3.59 17.45 -7.93
C GLY A 263 -5.07 17.75 -8.22
N ALA A 264 -6.01 17.47 -7.31
CA ALA A 264 -7.39 17.96 -7.48
C ALA A 264 -7.69 19.32 -6.81
N ASP A 265 -6.77 19.88 -6.01
CA ASP A 265 -6.88 21.27 -5.52
C ASP A 265 -5.61 21.89 -4.89
N SER A 266 -4.46 21.20 -4.91
CA SER A 266 -3.20 21.79 -4.50
C SER A 266 -2.43 22.21 -5.75
N GLY A 267 -1.94 23.44 -5.81
CA GLY A 267 -1.03 23.96 -6.85
C GLY A 267 0.33 23.26 -6.87
N TYR A 268 0.30 21.93 -6.94
CA TYR A 268 1.44 21.02 -6.92
C TYR A 268 1.86 20.76 -8.37
N SER A 269 2.96 21.38 -8.77
CA SER A 269 3.79 20.87 -9.85
C SER A 269 4.46 19.59 -9.34
N CYS A 270 4.33 18.48 -10.08
CA CYS A 270 5.06 17.24 -9.81
C CYS A 270 6.47 17.25 -10.43
N GLY A 271 6.83 18.30 -11.16
CA GLY A 271 8.20 18.62 -11.54
C GLY A 271 8.80 19.66 -10.59
N ILE A 272 10.12 19.54 -10.38
CA ILE A 272 11.05 20.43 -9.65
C ILE A 272 10.46 21.80 -9.28
#